data_AF-B9BHX6-F1
#
_entry.id   AF-B9BHX6-F1
#
_cell.length_a   1.000
_cell.length_b   1.000
_cell.length_c   1.000
_cell.angle_alpha   90.00
_cell.angle_beta   90.00
_cell.angle_gamma   90.00
#
_symmetry.space_group_name_H-M   'P 1'
#
loop_
_entity.id
_entity.type
_entity.pdbx_description
1 polymer ?
#
loop_
_entity_poly.entity_id
_entity_poly.type
_entity_poly.pdbx_seq_one_letter_code
_entity_poly.pdbx_strand_id
1 'polypeptide(L)' 'MSACIAKTWADKSQQQVISQNVLANGLATDVYVPGQQPPNGAAAMVRPSWQAGAKTWVGLRGDAAAAGDINACL' A
#
# COMPACT_ATOMS: atom_id res chain seq x y z
N MET A 1 1.46 -7.89 3.65
CA MET A 1 0.70 -6.64 3.53
C MET A 1 0.67 -6.07 2.11
N SER A 2 1.76 -5.49 1.59
CA SER A 2 1.74 -4.72 0.33
C SER A 2 1.19 -5.53 -0.86
N ALA A 3 1.63 -6.78 -1.04
CA ALA A 3 1.11 -7.66 -2.07
C ALA A 3 -0.39 -7.99 -1.92
N CYS A 4 -0.90 -8.09 -0.69
CA CYS A 4 -2.34 -8.29 -0.45
C CYS A 4 -3.14 -7.06 -0.87
N ILE A 5 -2.71 -5.86 -0.46
CA ILE A 5 -3.37 -4.61 -0.82
C ILE A 5 -3.39 -4.43 -2.35
N ALA A 6 -2.24 -4.65 -3.00
CA ALA A 6 -2.12 -4.53 -4.45
C ALA A 6 -3.05 -5.49 -5.17
N LYS A 7 -3.13 -6.75 -4.71
CA LYS A 7 -4.03 -7.75 -5.27
C LYS A 7 -5.50 -7.41 -5.06
N THR A 8 -5.91 -7.09 -3.83
CA THR A 8 -7.31 -6.73 -3.52
C THR A 8 -7.78 -5.57 -4.38
N TRP A 9 -6.97 -4.52 -4.52
CA TRP A 9 -7.32 -3.38 -5.35
C TRP A 9 -7.32 -3.70 -6.84
N ALA A 10 -6.35 -4.48 -7.34
CA ALA A 10 -6.35 -4.91 -8.74
C ALA A 10 -7.57 -5.77 -9.08
N ASP A 11 -7.91 -6.73 -8.21
CA ASP A 11 -9.05 -7.63 -8.40
C ASP A 11 -10.39 -6.87 -8.35
N LYS A 12 -10.55 -5.93 -7.42
CA LYS A 12 -11.80 -5.16 -7.25
C LYS A 12 -12.01 -4.11 -8.34
N SER A 13 -10.93 -3.44 -8.76
CA SER A 13 -11.01 -2.38 -9.78
C SER A 13 -10.86 -2.87 -11.21
N GLN A 14 -10.32 -4.09 -11.39
CA GLN A 14 -9.89 -4.60 -12.70
C GLN A 14 -8.91 -3.67 -13.42
N GLN A 15 -8.10 -2.94 -12.65
CA GLN A 15 -7.12 -1.98 -13.14
C GLN A 15 -5.73 -2.30 -12.63
N GLN A 16 -4.72 -1.81 -13.36
CA GLN A 16 -3.34 -1.96 -12.94
C GLN A 16 -3.08 -1.16 -11.64
N VAL A 17 -2.47 -1.83 -10.67
CA VAL A 17 -1.98 -1.23 -9.42
C VAL A 17 -0.47 -1.14 -9.48
N ILE A 18 0.06 0.05 -9.18
CA ILE A 18 1.50 0.29 -9.14
C ILE A 18 1.98 0.13 -7.71
N SER A 19 3.02 -0.68 -7.50
CA SER A 19 3.73 -0.77 -6.23
C SER A 19 5.13 -0.22 -6.40
N GLN A 20 5.50 0.75 -5.56
CA GLN A 20 6.82 1.38 -5.57
C GLN A 20 7.54 1.04 -4.28
N ASN A 21 8.75 0.48 -4.38
CA ASN A 21 9.61 0.36 -3.22
C ASN A 21 10.21 1.72 -2.86
N VAL A 22 10.10 2.08 -1.58
CA VAL A 22 10.62 3.33 -1.05
C VAL A 22 11.95 3.05 -0.34
N LEU A 23 12.92 3.95 -0.51
CA LEU A 23 14.27 3.89 0.06
C LEU A 23 14.25 4.06 1.60
N ALA A 24 13.67 3.10 2.31
CA ALA A 24 13.92 2.83 3.71
C ALA A 24 14.47 1.41 3.78
N ASN A 25 15.73 1.23 3.37
CA ASN A 25 16.42 -0.07 3.24
C ASN A 25 15.60 -1.15 2.47
N GLY A 26 14.74 -0.73 1.53
CA GLY A 26 13.98 -1.63 0.65
C GLY A 26 12.78 -2.35 1.27
N LEU A 27 12.45 -2.11 2.54
CA LEU A 27 11.29 -2.75 3.18
C LEU A 27 10.00 -1.94 3.06
N ALA A 28 10.11 -0.62 2.83
CA ALA A 28 8.95 0.22 2.65
C ALA A 28 8.39 0.10 1.22
N THR A 29 7.07 -0.02 1.10
CA THR A 29 6.38 -0.07 -0.19
C THR A 29 5.20 0.89 -0.19
N ASP A 30 5.05 1.67 -1.24
CA ASP A 30 3.86 2.47 -1.53
C ASP A 30 3.05 1.76 -2.62
N VAL A 31 1.86 1.31 -2.27
CA VAL A 31 0.90 0.70 -3.21
C VAL A 31 -0.06 1.80 -3.62
N TYR A 32 -0.06 2.19 -4.88
CA TYR A 32 -0.93 3.24 -5.39
C TYR A 32 -2.34 2.72 -5.62
N VAL A 33 -3.34 3.52 -5.29
CA VAL A 33 -4.74 3.22 -5.60
C VAL A 33 -4.87 3.05 -7.12
N PRO A 34 -5.75 2.15 -7.62
CA PRO A 34 -5.91 1.94 -9.05
C PRO A 34 -6.10 3.25 -9.84
N GLY A 35 -5.38 3.38 -10.96
CA GLY A 35 -5.36 4.59 -11.78
C GLY A 35 -4.48 5.73 -11.27
N GLN A 36 -3.90 5.63 -10.06
CA GLN A 36 -2.91 6.58 -9.55
C GLN A 36 -1.49 6.19 -9.99
N GLN A 37 -0.61 7.18 -10.13
CA GLN A 37 0.76 6.98 -10.57
C GLN A 37 1.77 7.73 -9.69
N PRO A 38 2.89 7.09 -9.30
CA PRO A 38 3.99 7.76 -8.60
C PRO A 38 4.50 9.02 -9.34
N PRO A 39 5.09 10.00 -8.63
CA PRO A 39 5.36 10.04 -7.18
C PRO A 39 4.22 10.67 -6.35
N ASN A 40 3.13 11.09 -7.03
CA ASN A 40 2.00 11.79 -6.43
C ASN A 40 0.75 10.90 -6.43
N GLY A 41 -0.33 11.33 -5.79
CA GLY A 41 -1.58 10.58 -5.80
C GLY A 41 -1.80 9.69 -4.58
N ALA A 42 -2.93 8.99 -4.59
CA ALA A 42 -3.37 8.21 -3.45
C ALA A 42 -2.64 6.86 -3.37
N ALA A 43 -2.16 6.51 -2.18
CA ALA A 43 -1.39 5.28 -1.97
C ALA A 43 -1.46 4.78 -0.53
N ALA A 44 -1.49 3.46 -0.37
CA ALA A 44 -1.23 2.77 0.89
C ALA A 44 0.29 2.69 1.11
N MET A 45 0.76 3.38 2.15
CA MET A 45 2.15 3.38 2.57
C MET A 45 2.35 2.27 3.60
N VAL A 46 3.02 1.20 3.18
CA VAL A 46 3.37 0.07 4.06
C VAL A 46 4.80 0.29 4.56
N ARG A 47 4.97 0.33 5.88
CA ARG A 47 6.25 0.52 6.55
C ARG A 47 6.46 -0.61 7.57
N PRO A 48 7.18 -1.67 7.18
CA PRO A 48 7.55 -2.74 8.10
C PRO A 48 8.48 -2.21 9.19
N SER A 49 8.34 -2.75 10.41
CA SER A 49 9.31 -2.49 11.46
C SER A 49 10.54 -3.36 11.30
N TRP A 50 11.70 -2.80 11.66
CA TRP A 50 12.99 -3.47 11.69
C TRP A 50 13.23 -4.23 13.00
N GLN A 51 12.40 -3.96 14.02
CA GLN A 51 12.50 -4.59 15.33
C GLN A 51 11.66 -5.86 15.35
N ALA A 52 12.27 -6.97 15.78
CA ALA A 52 11.56 -8.23 15.98
C ALA A 52 10.40 -8.03 16.98
N GLY A 53 9.18 -8.42 16.58
CA GLY A 53 7.96 -8.28 17.38
C GLY A 53 7.21 -6.95 17.24
N ALA A 54 7.75 -5.96 16.54
CA ALA A 54 7.05 -4.70 16.27
C ALA A 54 6.09 -4.84 15.07
N LYS A 55 4.95 -4.13 15.13
CA LYS A 55 3.91 -4.18 14.10
C LYS A 55 4.33 -3.40 12.85
N THR A 56 3.89 -3.87 11.68
CA THR A 56 3.96 -3.12 10.42
C THR A 56 3.00 -1.95 10.48
N TRP A 57 3.47 -0.75 10.18
CA TRP A 57 2.62 0.42 10.03
C TRP A 57 2.06 0.47 8.61
N VAL A 58 0.76 0.74 8.49
CA VAL A 58 0.10 0.98 7.20
C VAL A 58 -0.67 2.28 7.31
N GLY A 59 -0.31 3.25 6.48
CA GLY A 59 -1.03 4.52 6.35
C GLY A 59 -1.62 4.66 4.95
N LEU A 60 -2.57 5.56 4.78
CA LEU A 60 -3.18 5.87 3.49
C LEU A 60 -3.05 7.35 3.21
N ARG A 61 -2.60 7.69 2.00
CA ARG A 61 -2.49 9.05 1.50
C ARG A 61 -3.59 9.30 0.48
N GLY A 62 -4.24 10.45 0.54
CA GLY A 62 -5.11 10.97 -0.53
C GLY A 62 -6.55 10.45 -0.54
N ASP A 63 -6.77 9.13 -0.53
CA ASP A 63 -8.10 8.52 -0.71
C ASP A 63 -8.52 7.68 0.50
N ALA A 64 -9.33 8.25 1.39
CA ALA A 64 -9.82 7.54 2.58
C ALA A 64 -10.79 6.39 2.26
N ALA A 65 -11.45 6.38 1.10
CA ALA A 65 -12.39 5.31 0.73
C ALA A 65 -11.67 3.98 0.49
N ALA A 66 -10.41 4.04 0.03
CA ALA A 66 -9.57 2.86 -0.18
C ALA A 66 -9.10 2.22 1.14
N ALA A 67 -9.31 2.85 2.30
CA ALA A 67 -8.87 2.33 3.61
C ALA A 67 -9.59 1.05 4.02
N GLY A 68 -10.86 0.89 3.64
CA GLY A 68 -11.66 -0.28 4.01
C GLY A 68 -11.07 -1.58 3.46
N ASP A 69 -10.55 -1.54 2.24
CA ASP A 69 -9.95 -2.69 1.56
C ASP A 69 -8.58 -3.05 2.17
N ILE A 70 -7.89 -2.10 2.78
CA ILE A 70 -6.61 -2.33 3.48
C ILE A 70 -6.84 -3.17 4.75
N ASN A 71 -7.93 -2.93 5.49
CA ASN A 71 -8.22 -3.65 6.73
C ASN A 71 -8.37 -5.16 6.53
N ALA A 72 -8.78 -5.62 5.34
CA ALA A 72 -8.84 -7.05 5.02
C ALA A 72 -7.45 -7.70 4.88
N CYS A 73 -6.39 -6.89 4.79
CA CYS A 73 -5.01 -7.31 4.60
C CYS A 73 -4.10 -7.06 5.82
N LEU A 74 -4.64 -6.49 6.92
CA LEU A 74 -3.93 -6.25 8.19
C LEU A 74 -4.01 -7.46 9.12
#